data_AF-A0A6A7LX52-F1
#
_entry.id   AF-A0A6A7LX52-F1
#
_cell.length_a   1.000
_cell.length_b   1.000
_cell.length_c   1.000
_cell.angle_alpha   90.00
_cell.angle_beta   90.00
_cell.angle_gamma   90.00
#
_symmetry.space_group_name_H-M   'P 1'
#
loop_
_entity.id
_entity.type
_entity.pdbx_description
1 polymer ?
#
loop_
_entity_poly.entity_id
_entity_poly.type
_entity_poly.pdbx_seq_one_letter_code
_entity_poly.pdbx_strand_id
1 'polypeptide(L)'
;MSELTYVRPVVEQYLTVTGRTYFTGMTYADVRRLQFDFETTGLAAGQDRIFMVSITDSDGFSAVLDTAEMSEADLLRELARIVSERDPDVIENHNIFDFDIRFLVKRAEVLGVPLTLGRDGSEFRESRDSVKIGAMSQSFTRYSLTGREIIDTLQATRRFSAVQRDL
;
A
#
# COMPACT_ATOMS: atom_id res chain seq x y z
N MET A 1 -1.41 22.12 -38.26
CA MET A 1 -1.38 22.23 -36.78
C MET A 1 -2.35 21.18 -36.26
N SER A 2 -1.87 20.08 -35.67
CA SER A 2 -2.76 19.11 -35.04
C SER A 2 -3.26 19.70 -33.73
N GLU A 3 -4.58 19.85 -33.59
CA GLU A 3 -5.18 20.17 -32.30
C GLU A 3 -4.85 19.04 -31.31
N LEU A 4 -4.07 19.37 -30.28
CA LEU A 4 -3.79 18.46 -29.19
C LEU A 4 -4.98 18.49 -28.23
N THR A 5 -5.99 17.65 -28.47
CA THR A 5 -7.12 17.51 -27.53
C THR A 5 -6.66 16.67 -26.34
N TYR A 6 -6.47 17.32 -25.18
CA TYR A 6 -6.23 16.60 -23.92
C TYR A 6 -7.55 15.95 -23.47
N VAL A 7 -7.61 14.62 -23.57
CA VAL A 7 -8.74 13.82 -23.09
C VAL A 7 -8.35 13.18 -21.76
N ARG A 8 -9.09 13.48 -20.68
CA ARG A 8 -8.86 12.86 -19.36
C ARG A 8 -9.03 11.34 -19.44
N PRO A 9 -8.38 10.53 -18.58
CA PRO A 9 -8.66 9.11 -18.48
C PRO A 9 -10.15 8.81 -18.25
N VAL A 10 -10.68 7.75 -18.87
CA VAL A 10 -12.12 7.41 -18.84
C VAL A 10 -12.66 7.26 -17.42
N VAL A 11 -11.86 6.70 -16.50
CA VAL A 11 -12.22 6.58 -15.07
C VAL A 11 -12.40 7.96 -14.44
N GLU A 12 -11.49 8.91 -14.70
CA GLU A 12 -11.58 10.27 -14.17
C GLU A 12 -12.80 11.01 -14.74
N GLN A 13 -13.08 10.84 -16.04
CA GLN A 13 -14.29 11.39 -16.67
C GLN A 13 -15.56 10.83 -16.01
N TYR A 14 -15.64 9.50 -15.81
CA TYR A 14 -16.77 8.86 -15.16
C TYR A 14 -17.00 9.39 -13.74
N LEU A 15 -15.95 9.45 -12.91
CA LEU A 15 -16.04 9.97 -11.55
C LEU A 15 -16.47 11.45 -11.53
N THR A 16 -15.92 12.26 -12.45
CA THR A 16 -16.29 13.68 -12.59
C THR A 16 -17.76 13.85 -12.97
N VAL A 17 -18.24 13.12 -13.98
CA VAL A 17 -19.62 13.23 -14.50
C VAL A 17 -20.64 12.70 -13.49
N THR A 18 -20.31 11.62 -12.78
CA THR A 18 -21.23 11.00 -11.83
C THR A 18 -21.20 11.64 -10.45
N GLY A 19 -20.18 12.47 -10.15
CA GLY A 19 -19.93 13.02 -8.82
C GLY A 19 -19.56 11.96 -7.77
N ARG A 20 -19.24 10.73 -8.20
CA ARG A 20 -18.81 9.67 -7.29
C ARG A 20 -17.42 10.00 -6.76
N THR A 21 -17.29 10.03 -5.44
CA THR A 21 -16.01 10.20 -4.75
C THR A 21 -15.83 9.09 -3.71
N TYR A 22 -14.58 8.90 -3.27
CA TYR A 22 -14.28 7.93 -2.23
C TYR A 22 -14.90 8.34 -0.88
N PHE A 23 -15.36 7.35 -0.12
CA PHE A 23 -15.79 7.49 1.27
C PHE A 23 -16.90 8.52 1.53
N THR A 24 -17.71 8.89 0.52
CA THR A 24 -18.82 9.83 0.71
C THR A 24 -19.81 9.30 1.74
N GLY A 25 -20.13 10.11 2.74
CA GLY A 25 -21.08 9.76 3.80
C GLY A 25 -20.50 8.87 4.90
N MET A 26 -19.20 8.56 4.84
CA MET A 26 -18.48 7.85 5.91
C MET A 26 -17.77 8.84 6.83
N THR A 27 -17.69 8.47 8.11
CA THR A 27 -16.80 9.07 9.10
C THR A 27 -15.47 8.34 9.12
N TYR A 28 -14.48 8.88 9.84
CA TYR A 28 -13.19 8.22 10.00
C TYR A 28 -13.29 6.84 10.66
N ALA A 29 -14.27 6.66 11.57
CA ALA A 29 -14.50 5.39 12.26
C ALA A 29 -15.17 4.33 11.37
N ASP A 30 -15.78 4.73 10.26
CA ASP A 30 -16.42 3.79 9.33
C ASP A 30 -15.41 3.15 8.36
N VAL A 31 -14.20 3.71 8.24
CA VAL A 31 -13.15 3.21 7.33
C VAL A 31 -12.28 2.20 8.08
N ARG A 32 -12.25 0.96 7.59
CA ARG A 32 -11.37 -0.07 8.16
C ARG A 32 -9.95 0.11 7.67
N ARG A 33 -9.03 0.35 8.59
CA ARG A 33 -7.61 0.61 8.28
C ARG A 33 -6.75 -0.49 8.88
N LEU A 34 -5.80 -1.00 8.13
CA LEU A 34 -4.84 -2.00 8.58
C LEU A 34 -3.42 -1.53 8.28
N GLN A 35 -2.52 -1.80 9.20
CA GLN A 35 -1.10 -1.53 9.07
C GLN A 35 -0.34 -2.85 9.19
N PHE A 36 0.71 -2.99 8.41
CA PHE A 36 1.72 -4.02 8.65
C PHE A 36 3.11 -3.41 8.44
N ASP A 37 4.08 -3.91 9.18
CA ASP A 37 5.47 -3.49 9.14
C ASP A 37 6.40 -4.70 9.24
N PHE A 38 7.48 -4.72 8.46
CA PHE A 38 8.40 -5.84 8.36
C PHE A 38 9.74 -5.60 9.02
N GLU A 39 10.20 -6.63 9.73
CA GLU A 39 11.61 -6.74 10.10
C GLU A 39 12.32 -7.68 9.13
N THR A 40 13.47 -7.21 8.65
CA THR A 40 14.23 -7.87 7.59
C THR A 40 15.70 -8.05 7.99
N THR A 41 16.34 -9.09 7.48
CA THR A 41 17.77 -9.35 7.76
C THR A 41 18.71 -8.30 7.16
N GLY A 42 18.19 -7.48 6.25
CA GLY A 42 18.89 -6.43 5.51
C GLY A 42 17.95 -5.82 4.46
N LEU A 43 18.46 -4.88 3.67
CA LEU A 43 17.63 -4.04 2.80
C LEU A 43 17.47 -4.58 1.36
N ALA A 44 18.14 -5.67 0.99
CA ALA A 44 18.16 -6.17 -0.37
C ALA A 44 17.22 -7.38 -0.52
N ALA A 45 15.94 -7.15 -0.88
CA ALA A 45 14.91 -8.19 -0.96
C ALA A 45 15.26 -9.43 -1.83
N GLY A 46 16.19 -9.31 -2.78
CA GLY A 46 16.68 -10.46 -3.56
C GLY A 46 17.60 -11.42 -2.77
N GLN A 47 18.15 -10.97 -1.65
CA GLN A 47 19.13 -11.70 -0.82
C GLN A 47 18.64 -11.83 0.62
N ASP A 48 18.16 -10.73 1.19
CA ASP A 48 17.65 -10.62 2.53
C ASP A 48 16.23 -11.18 2.65
N ARG A 49 15.85 -11.51 3.89
CA ARG A 49 14.61 -12.22 4.22
C ARG A 49 13.75 -11.40 5.16
N ILE A 50 12.44 -11.55 5.04
CA ILE A 50 11.50 -11.14 6.09
C ILE A 50 11.57 -12.19 7.19
N PHE A 51 11.81 -11.77 8.43
CA PHE A 51 11.82 -12.68 9.58
C PHE A 51 10.68 -12.42 10.57
N MET A 52 10.07 -11.25 10.51
CA MET A 52 8.91 -10.90 11.35
C MET A 52 8.00 -9.90 10.61
N VAL A 53 6.71 -9.97 10.89
CA VAL A 53 5.73 -8.93 10.53
C VAL A 53 4.86 -8.61 11.73
N SER A 54 4.68 -7.33 12.00
CA SER A 54 3.67 -6.83 12.94
C SER A 54 2.45 -6.35 12.16
N ILE A 55 1.24 -6.59 12.69
CA ILE A 55 -0.03 -6.24 12.04
C ILE A 55 -0.94 -5.63 13.08
N THR A 56 -1.54 -4.48 12.77
CA THR A 56 -2.57 -3.84 13.60
C THR A 56 -3.70 -3.30 12.73
N ASP A 57 -4.90 -3.14 13.29
CA ASP A 57 -5.99 -2.47 12.58
C ASP A 57 -6.77 -1.47 13.45
N SER A 58 -7.67 -0.73 12.80
CA SER A 58 -8.52 0.29 13.42
C SER A 58 -9.53 -0.26 14.42
N ASP A 59 -9.79 -1.57 14.40
CA ASP A 59 -10.75 -2.24 15.28
C ASP A 59 -10.06 -2.81 16.54
N GLY A 60 -8.75 -2.58 16.69
CA GLY A 60 -7.95 -3.01 17.84
C GLY A 60 -7.36 -4.41 17.70
N PHE A 61 -7.40 -5.01 16.51
CA PHE A 61 -6.67 -6.26 16.25
C PHE A 61 -5.16 -6.00 16.29
N SER A 62 -4.41 -6.98 16.78
CA SER A 62 -2.95 -6.97 16.73
C SER A 62 -2.44 -8.41 16.61
N ALA A 63 -1.45 -8.62 15.74
CA ALA A 63 -0.76 -9.89 15.57
C ALA A 63 0.72 -9.67 15.25
N VAL A 64 1.54 -10.66 15.60
CA VAL A 64 2.94 -10.74 15.18
C VAL A 64 3.15 -12.14 14.61
N LEU A 65 3.72 -12.21 13.41
CA LEU A 65 4.15 -13.47 12.81
C LEU A 65 5.68 -13.48 12.79
N ASP A 66 6.27 -14.60 13.18
CA ASP A 66 7.72 -14.75 13.34
C ASP A 66 8.20 -16.05 12.68
N THR A 67 9.31 -15.97 11.94
CA THR A 67 9.95 -17.12 11.32
C THR A 67 10.61 -18.10 12.31
N ALA A 68 10.65 -17.78 13.60
CA ALA A 68 10.94 -18.73 14.66
C ALA A 68 9.90 -19.88 14.73
N GLU A 69 8.64 -19.59 14.33
CA GLU A 69 7.51 -20.53 14.43
C GLU A 69 7.05 -21.08 13.07
N MET A 70 7.43 -20.43 11.97
CA MET A 70 7.01 -20.80 10.61
C MET A 70 8.05 -20.47 9.55
N SER A 71 7.90 -21.02 8.35
CA SER A 71 8.77 -20.60 7.23
C SER A 71 8.43 -19.17 6.78
N GLU A 72 9.37 -18.47 6.14
CA GLU A 72 9.10 -17.15 5.54
C GLU A 72 7.94 -17.22 4.53
N ALA A 73 7.83 -18.32 3.77
CA ALA A 73 6.73 -18.51 2.82
C ALA A 73 5.37 -18.65 3.53
N ASP A 74 5.33 -19.36 4.65
CA ASP A 74 4.10 -19.50 5.46
C ASP A 74 3.75 -18.20 6.17
N LEU A 75 4.74 -17.42 6.60
CA LEU A 75 4.54 -16.06 7.12
C LEU A 75 3.86 -15.16 6.09
N LEU A 76 4.30 -15.19 4.82
CA LEU A 76 3.65 -14.41 3.76
C LEU A 76 2.22 -14.88 3.46
N ARG A 77 1.98 -16.20 3.46
CA ARG A 77 0.63 -16.76 3.30
C ARG A 77 -0.29 -16.37 4.44
N GLU A 78 0.22 -16.40 5.66
CA GLU A 78 -0.55 -16.06 6.86
C GLU A 78 -0.84 -14.56 6.93
N LEU A 79 0.10 -13.69 6.54
CA LEU A 79 -0.17 -12.27 6.33
C LEU A 79 -1.29 -12.07 5.32
N ALA A 80 -1.24 -12.75 4.17
CA ALA A 80 -2.27 -12.63 3.15
C ALA A 80 -3.65 -13.13 3.63
N ARG A 81 -3.68 -14.20 4.40
CA ARG A 81 -4.87 -14.73 5.07
C ARG A 81 -5.47 -13.71 6.03
N ILE A 82 -4.64 -13.12 6.90
CA ILE A 82 -5.05 -12.10 7.88
C ILE A 82 -5.62 -10.88 7.15
N VAL A 83 -4.91 -10.31 6.18
CA VAL A 83 -5.40 -9.13 5.43
C VAL A 83 -6.74 -9.43 4.76
N SER A 84 -6.92 -10.63 4.22
CA SER A 84 -8.19 -11.05 3.60
C SER A 84 -9.32 -11.19 4.62
N GLU A 85 -9.04 -11.76 5.80
CA GLU A 85 -10.02 -11.93 6.89
C GLU A 85 -10.43 -10.60 7.52
N ARG A 86 -9.46 -9.70 7.74
CA ARG A 86 -9.71 -8.37 8.32
C ARG A 86 -10.41 -7.43 7.33
N ASP A 87 -10.25 -7.69 6.04
CA ASP A 87 -10.86 -6.95 4.93
C ASP A 87 -10.76 -5.41 5.05
N PRO A 88 -9.56 -4.83 5.16
CA PRO A 88 -9.39 -3.38 5.30
C PRO A 88 -9.75 -2.62 4.01
N ASP A 89 -10.36 -1.45 4.17
CA ASP A 89 -10.56 -0.50 3.07
C ASP A 89 -9.25 0.21 2.72
N VAL A 90 -8.41 0.46 3.73
CA VAL A 90 -7.13 1.15 3.60
C VAL A 90 -6.02 0.30 4.22
N ILE A 91 -4.93 0.13 3.47
CA ILE A 91 -3.66 -0.40 3.98
C ILE A 91 -2.69 0.78 4.11
N GLU A 92 -2.16 1.03 5.31
CA GLU A 92 -1.30 2.19 5.56
C GLU A 92 -0.06 1.85 6.40
N ASN A 93 1.10 2.40 6.01
CA ASN A 93 2.33 2.36 6.80
C ASN A 93 3.23 3.56 6.44
N HIS A 94 4.42 3.66 7.03
CA HIS A 94 5.42 4.69 6.77
C HIS A 94 6.47 4.19 5.79
N ASN A 95 6.54 4.78 4.59
CA ASN A 95 7.40 4.33 3.48
C ASN A 95 6.95 3.01 2.81
N ILE A 96 5.66 2.71 2.88
CA ILE A 96 5.09 1.42 2.45
C ILE A 96 5.34 1.07 0.98
N PHE A 97 5.41 2.08 0.10
CA PHE A 97 5.63 1.86 -1.34
C PHE A 97 7.08 1.54 -1.68
N ASP A 98 8.02 2.28 -1.10
CA ASP A 98 9.43 2.16 -1.44
C ASP A 98 10.15 1.06 -0.62
N PHE A 99 9.56 0.62 0.49
CA PHE A 99 10.07 -0.48 1.30
C PHE A 99 9.12 -1.68 1.37
N ASP A 100 8.10 -1.66 2.24
CA ASP A 100 7.36 -2.85 2.66
C ASP A 100 6.74 -3.64 1.51
N ILE A 101 5.93 -2.99 0.67
CA ILE A 101 5.25 -3.67 -0.44
C ILE A 101 6.27 -4.13 -1.49
N ARG A 102 7.28 -3.30 -1.80
CA ARG A 102 8.34 -3.68 -2.74
C ARG A 102 9.10 -4.91 -2.24
N PHE A 103 9.43 -4.94 -0.95
CA PHE A 103 10.15 -6.06 -0.34
C PHE A 103 9.25 -7.31 -0.34
N LEU A 104 8.01 -7.19 0.11
CA LEU A 104 6.99 -8.24 0.13
C LEU A 104 6.79 -8.88 -1.25
N VAL A 105 6.54 -8.07 -2.28
CA VAL A 105 6.34 -8.54 -3.66
C VAL A 105 7.58 -9.30 -4.15
N LYS A 106 8.77 -8.77 -3.89
CA LYS A 106 10.01 -9.44 -4.32
C LYS A 106 10.26 -10.76 -3.60
N ARG A 107 9.98 -10.83 -2.29
CA ARG A 107 10.10 -12.07 -1.52
C ARG A 107 9.07 -13.11 -1.92
N ALA A 108 7.83 -12.70 -2.16
CA ALA A 108 6.78 -13.57 -2.68
C ALA A 108 7.16 -14.20 -4.02
N GLU A 109 7.72 -13.41 -4.94
CA GLU A 109 8.25 -13.90 -6.22
C GLU A 109 9.35 -14.96 -6.00
N VAL A 110 10.34 -14.67 -5.15
CA VAL A 110 11.46 -15.59 -4.85
C VAL A 110 10.97 -16.91 -4.22
N LEU A 111 9.94 -16.84 -3.38
CA LEU A 111 9.41 -17.99 -2.63
C LEU A 111 8.28 -18.73 -3.37
N GLY A 112 7.82 -18.23 -4.52
CA GLY A 112 6.68 -18.79 -5.25
C GLY A 112 5.36 -18.71 -4.45
N VAL A 113 5.17 -17.63 -3.68
CA VAL A 113 3.96 -17.40 -2.89
C VAL A 113 3.08 -16.39 -3.63
N PRO A 114 1.86 -16.76 -4.07
CA PRO A 114 0.93 -15.78 -4.65
C PRO A 114 0.39 -14.83 -3.58
N LEU A 115 0.32 -13.53 -3.89
CA LEU A 115 -0.15 -12.48 -2.98
C LEU A 115 -1.50 -11.91 -3.44
N THR A 116 -2.53 -12.76 -3.44
CA THR A 116 -3.90 -12.41 -3.88
C THR A 116 -4.64 -11.59 -2.83
N LEU A 117 -4.21 -10.34 -2.65
CA LEU A 117 -4.69 -9.43 -1.60
C LEU A 117 -5.83 -8.50 -2.06
N GLY A 118 -6.07 -8.39 -3.37
CA GLY A 118 -7.20 -7.65 -3.92
C GLY A 118 -8.52 -8.28 -3.51
N ARG A 119 -9.57 -7.46 -3.32
CA ARG A 119 -10.92 -7.96 -3.00
C ARG A 119 -11.52 -8.84 -4.11
N ASP A 120 -11.00 -8.72 -5.34
CA ASP A 120 -11.31 -9.56 -6.49
C ASP A 120 -10.36 -10.77 -6.64
N GLY A 121 -9.45 -10.99 -5.69
CA GLY A 121 -8.41 -12.01 -5.75
C GLY A 121 -7.18 -11.63 -6.58
N SER A 122 -7.08 -10.38 -7.05
CA SER A 122 -5.89 -9.90 -7.78
C SER A 122 -4.67 -9.72 -6.88
N GLU A 123 -3.48 -9.80 -7.47
CA GLU A 123 -2.23 -9.40 -6.82
C GLU A 123 -1.95 -7.90 -6.98
N PHE A 124 -0.87 -7.43 -6.36
CA PHE A 124 -0.43 -6.05 -6.53
C PHE A 124 -0.18 -5.69 -8.00
N ARG A 125 -0.72 -4.55 -8.42
CA ARG A 125 -0.39 -3.94 -9.71
C ARG A 125 0.61 -2.82 -9.52
N GLU A 126 1.73 -2.92 -10.22
CA GLU A 126 2.77 -1.90 -10.29
C GLU A 126 2.45 -0.83 -11.35
N SER A 127 2.72 0.43 -11.01
CA SER A 127 2.68 1.56 -11.93
C SER A 127 3.67 2.65 -11.49
N ARG A 128 3.97 3.60 -12.39
CA ARG A 128 4.74 4.80 -12.02
C ARG A 128 3.78 5.92 -11.64
N ASP A 129 4.07 6.58 -10.53
CA ASP A 129 3.33 7.76 -10.09
C ASP A 129 4.31 8.82 -9.56
N SER A 130 3.81 10.01 -9.25
CA SER A 130 4.61 11.10 -8.72
C SER A 130 3.92 11.82 -7.57
N VAL A 131 4.68 12.11 -6.53
CA VAL A 131 4.24 12.88 -5.37
C VAL A 131 4.85 14.28 -5.46
N LYS A 132 4.00 15.32 -5.47
CA LYS A 132 4.46 16.71 -5.33
C LYS A 132 4.80 17.00 -3.87
N ILE A 133 6.02 17.47 -3.62
CA ILE A 133 6.56 17.86 -2.31
C ILE A 133 7.13 19.28 -2.45
N GLY A 134 6.36 20.27 -2.03
CA GLY A 134 6.70 21.69 -2.25
C GLY A 134 6.88 22.02 -3.73
N ALA A 135 8.07 22.49 -4.10
CA ALA A 135 8.43 22.81 -5.49
C ALA A 135 8.92 21.59 -6.30
N MET A 136 9.18 20.45 -5.64
CA MET A 136 9.71 19.25 -6.28
C MET A 136 8.59 18.25 -6.59
N SER A 137 8.79 17.47 -7.65
CA SER A 137 8.01 16.27 -7.94
C SER A 137 8.93 15.06 -7.82
N GLN A 138 8.58 14.11 -6.96
CA GLN A 138 9.33 12.87 -6.77
C GLN A 138 8.56 11.71 -7.39
N SER A 139 9.16 11.02 -8.34
CA SER A 139 8.60 9.79 -8.89
C SER A 139 8.78 8.64 -7.90
N PHE A 140 7.78 7.77 -7.80
CA PHE A 140 7.85 6.54 -7.03
C PHE A 140 7.17 5.39 -7.77
N THR A 141 7.43 4.16 -7.30
CA THR A 141 6.71 2.97 -7.78
C THR A 141 5.43 2.84 -6.98
N ARG A 142 4.28 3.04 -7.61
CA ARG A 142 2.98 2.85 -6.98
C ARG A 142 2.57 1.40 -7.10
N TYR A 143 2.22 0.82 -5.96
CA TYR A 143 1.49 -0.43 -5.91
C TYR A 143 0.01 -0.14 -5.67
N SER A 144 -0.86 -0.97 -6.27
CA SER A 144 -2.31 -0.86 -6.12
C SER A 144 -2.92 -2.25 -5.96
N LEU A 145 -4.01 -2.33 -5.22
CA LEU A 145 -4.82 -3.54 -5.04
C LEU A 145 -6.26 -3.21 -5.39
N THR A 146 -6.94 -4.10 -6.12
CA THR A 146 -8.35 -3.87 -6.44
C THR A 146 -9.18 -3.86 -5.15
N GLY A 147 -10.00 -2.81 -4.99
CA GLY A 147 -10.96 -2.69 -3.88
C GLY A 147 -10.36 -2.23 -2.54
N ARG A 148 -9.08 -1.87 -2.50
CA ARG A 148 -8.40 -1.33 -1.31
C ARG A 148 -7.56 -0.11 -1.70
N GLU A 149 -7.52 0.90 -0.84
CA GLU A 149 -6.60 2.04 -0.98
C GLU A 149 -5.29 1.76 -0.23
N ILE A 150 -4.17 2.25 -0.76
CA ILE A 150 -2.86 2.12 -0.11
C ILE A 150 -2.34 3.53 0.18
N ILE A 151 -2.06 3.83 1.45
CA ILE A 151 -1.62 5.14 1.91
C ILE A 151 -0.22 5.05 2.49
N ASP A 152 0.67 5.91 2.00
CA ASP A 152 2.02 6.06 2.54
C ASP A 152 2.11 7.33 3.39
N THR A 153 2.28 7.13 4.69
CA THR A 153 2.37 8.25 5.64
C THR A 153 3.66 9.06 5.47
N LEU A 154 4.75 8.51 4.94
CA LEU A 154 5.97 9.27 4.65
C LEU A 154 5.73 10.34 3.59
N GLN A 155 4.92 10.02 2.58
CA GLN A 155 4.51 10.99 1.57
C GLN A 155 3.67 12.12 2.19
N ALA A 156 2.77 11.79 3.11
CA ALA A 156 1.97 12.77 3.84
C ALA A 156 2.84 13.68 4.72
N THR A 157 3.77 13.11 5.49
CA THR A 157 4.72 13.86 6.33
C THR A 157 5.58 14.79 5.48
N ARG A 158 6.17 14.32 4.38
CA ARG A 158 7.00 15.15 3.49
C ARG A 158 6.21 16.32 2.88
N ARG A 159 4.96 16.06 2.46
CA ARG A 159 4.06 17.11 1.95
C ARG A 159 3.76 18.17 3.02
N PHE A 160 3.47 17.73 4.24
CA PHE A 160 3.20 18.62 5.36
C PHE A 160 4.42 19.49 5.70
N SER A 161 5.60 18.88 5.86
CA SER A 161 6.86 19.59 6.15
C SER A 161 7.25 20.58 5.05
N ALA A 162 6.91 20.31 3.79
CA ALA A 162 7.18 21.26 2.70
C ALA A 162 6.33 22.54 2.77
N VAL A 163 5.17 22.47 3.42
CA VAL A 163 4.24 23.60 3.63
C VAL A 163 4.57 24.33 4.92
N GLN A 164 4.89 23.61 6.00
CA GLN A 164 5.20 24.18 7.30
C GLN A 164 6.72 24.34 7.45
N ARG A 165 7.24 25.53 7.08
CA ARG A 165 8.68 25.82 7.08
C ARG A 165 9.24 26.30 8.42
N ASP A 166 8.39 26.60 9.40
CA ASP A 166 8.75 27.36 10.62
C ASP A 166 8.28 26.69 11.94
N LEU A 167 8.37 25.36 12.07
CA LEU A 167 8.30 24.68 13.38
C LEU A 167 9.69 24.26 13.85
#